data_AF-A0AAP5BNJ8-F1
#
_entry.id   AF-A0AAP5BNJ8-F1
#
_cell.length_a   1.000
_cell.length_b   1.000
_cell.length_c   1.000
_cell.angle_alpha   90.00
_cell.angle_beta   90.00
_cell.angle_gamma   90.00
#
_symmetry.space_group_name_H-M   'P 1'
#
loop_
_entity.id
_entity.type
_entity.pdbx_description
1 polymer ?
#
loop_
_entity_poly.entity_id
_entity_poly.type
_entity_poly.pdbx_seq_one_letter_code
_entity_poly.pdbx_strand_id
1 'polypeptide(L)'
;MTVDIHTPIRPECLLPADEGWERPRGAEVQEVVRRIGLSGRALARVLGLSEHGGRQVRRWISGETPVPYIAWAILCDMAGLGTIWRGKTLEMGLSGVNELASDDE
;
A
#
# COMPACT_ATOMS: atom_id res chain seq x y z
N MET A 1 17.47 -25.83 -2.81
CA MET A 1 17.71 -24.54 -3.48
C MET A 1 16.34 -23.97 -3.84
N THR A 2 15.77 -23.10 -3.00
CA THR A 2 14.57 -22.34 -3.36
C THR A 2 15.02 -21.18 -4.22
N VAL A 3 14.64 -21.17 -5.48
CA VAL A 3 14.88 -20.03 -6.36
C VAL A 3 14.06 -18.86 -5.77
N ASP A 4 14.72 -17.78 -5.36
CA ASP A 4 14.04 -16.56 -4.94
C ASP A 4 13.42 -15.92 -6.19
N ILE A 5 12.21 -16.38 -6.54
CA ILE A 5 11.42 -15.79 -7.62
C ILE A 5 10.91 -14.44 -7.10
N HIS A 6 11.60 -13.37 -7.47
CA HIS A 6 11.13 -12.01 -7.24
C HIS A 6 10.01 -11.70 -8.23
N THR A 7 8.78 -11.60 -7.75
CA THR A 7 7.66 -11.08 -8.55
C THR A 7 7.82 -9.56 -8.67
N PRO A 8 7.98 -8.98 -9.87
CA PRO A 8 8.00 -7.52 -10.02
C PRO A 8 6.64 -6.94 -9.66
N ILE A 9 6.65 -5.81 -8.94
CA ILE A 9 5.43 -5.05 -8.64
C ILE A 9 5.16 -4.14 -9.84
N ARG A 10 3.96 -4.20 -10.41
CA ARG A 10 3.60 -3.36 -11.55
C ARG A 10 3.57 -1.87 -11.15
N PRO A 11 4.04 -0.95 -12.01
CA PRO A 11 4.04 0.49 -11.73
C PRO A 11 2.66 1.03 -11.39
N GLU A 12 1.61 0.53 -12.05
CA GLU A 12 0.23 0.97 -11.86
C GLU A 12 -0.30 0.64 -10.46
N CYS A 13 0.29 -0.35 -9.78
CA CYS A 13 -0.02 -0.67 -8.38
C CYS A 13 0.57 0.35 -7.41
N LEU A 14 1.51 1.20 -7.85
CA LEU A 14 2.22 2.17 -7.03
C LEU A 14 1.75 3.61 -7.27
N LEU A 15 0.58 3.77 -7.88
CA LEU A 15 -0.02 5.08 -8.16
C LEU A 15 -1.01 5.52 -7.06
N PRO A 16 -1.29 6.84 -6.98
CA PRO A 16 -2.41 7.39 -6.22
C PRO A 16 -3.76 6.81 -6.69
N ALA A 17 -4.70 6.65 -5.75
CA ALA A 17 -5.99 6.02 -6.00
C ALA A 17 -6.80 6.68 -7.14
N ASP A 18 -6.62 7.97 -7.32
CA ASP A 18 -7.27 8.83 -8.31
C ASP A 18 -6.43 9.08 -9.57
N GLU A 19 -5.25 8.48 -9.67
CA GLU A 19 -4.31 8.66 -10.79
C GLU A 19 -4.07 7.39 -11.60
N GLY A 20 -5.11 6.56 -11.72
CA GLY A 20 -5.04 5.33 -12.53
C GLY A 20 -4.45 4.15 -11.78
N TRP A 21 -4.52 4.14 -10.45
CA TRP A 21 -4.13 2.98 -9.64
C TRP A 21 -4.84 1.71 -10.09
N GLU A 22 -4.05 0.67 -10.35
CA GLU A 22 -4.54 -0.68 -10.54
C GLU A 22 -4.32 -1.53 -9.29
N ARG A 23 -5.30 -2.37 -9.00
CA ARG A 23 -5.23 -3.28 -7.87
C ARG A 23 -4.08 -4.31 -8.04
N PRO A 24 -3.31 -4.60 -6.98
CA PRO A 24 -2.31 -5.66 -7.00
C PRO A 24 -2.95 -7.05 -7.08
N ARG A 25 -2.25 -7.96 -7.74
CA ARG A 25 -2.56 -9.39 -7.78
C ARG A 25 -2.00 -10.09 -6.55
N GLY A 26 -2.52 -11.27 -6.23
CA GLY A 26 -2.08 -12.04 -5.06
C GLY A 26 -0.57 -12.26 -4.98
N ALA A 27 0.11 -12.48 -6.12
CA ALA A 27 1.57 -12.62 -6.18
C ALA A 27 2.32 -11.30 -5.85
N GLU A 28 1.78 -10.15 -6.25
CA GLU A 28 2.33 -8.83 -5.92
C GLU A 28 2.16 -8.56 -4.40
N VAL A 29 1.00 -8.96 -3.84
CA VAL A 29 0.75 -8.91 -2.40
C VAL A 29 1.71 -9.80 -1.63
N GLN A 30 1.91 -11.03 -2.10
CA GLN A 30 2.84 -11.97 -1.47
C GLN A 30 4.26 -11.42 -1.45
N GLU A 31 4.72 -10.83 -2.55
CA GLU A 31 6.07 -10.26 -2.62
C GLU A 31 6.23 -9.07 -1.66
N VAL A 32 5.26 -8.16 -1.61
CA VAL A 32 5.32 -7.02 -0.67
C VAL A 32 5.31 -7.51 0.78
N VAL A 33 4.44 -8.46 1.13
CA VAL A 33 4.41 -9.08 2.47
C VAL A 33 5.74 -9.77 2.80
N ARG A 34 6.36 -10.45 1.82
CA ARG A 34 7.67 -11.10 1.99
C ARG A 34 8.78 -10.06 2.27
N ARG A 35 8.79 -8.93 1.55
CA ARG A 35 9.75 -7.83 1.77
C ARG A 35 9.65 -7.22 3.17
N ILE A 36 8.42 -7.11 3.70
CA ILE A 36 8.17 -6.61 5.06
C ILE A 36 8.71 -7.58 6.13
N GLY A 37 8.71 -8.90 5.86
CA GLY A 37 9.26 -9.90 6.76
C GLY A 37 8.43 -10.17 8.03
N LEU A 38 7.21 -9.60 8.13
CA LEU A 38 6.30 -9.82 9.24
C LEU A 38 5.34 -10.99 8.99
N SER A 39 4.90 -11.64 10.05
CA SER A 39 3.85 -12.66 9.95
C SER A 39 2.50 -12.03 9.61
N GLY A 40 1.60 -12.80 8.98
CA GLY A 40 0.25 -12.32 8.64
C GLY A 40 -0.55 -11.82 9.84
N ARG A 41 -0.35 -12.39 11.04
CA ARG A 41 -0.98 -11.90 12.28
C ARG A 41 -0.39 -10.57 12.75
N ALA A 42 0.92 -10.36 12.59
CA ALA A 42 1.55 -9.08 12.91
C ALA A 42 1.09 -7.99 11.94
N LEU A 43 1.08 -8.27 10.63
CA LEU A 43 0.53 -7.37 9.62
C LEU A 43 -0.93 -7.01 9.88
N ALA A 44 -1.76 -8.00 10.23
CA ALA A 44 -3.16 -7.75 10.56
C ALA A 44 -3.34 -6.75 11.72
N ARG A 45 -2.49 -6.83 12.76
CA ARG A 45 -2.53 -5.87 13.86
C ARG A 45 -2.12 -4.46 13.42
N VAL A 46 -1.06 -4.34 12.61
CA VAL A 46 -0.61 -3.04 12.08
C VAL A 46 -1.68 -2.40 11.19
N LEU A 47 -2.34 -3.20 10.36
CA LEU A 47 -3.42 -2.77 9.48
C LEU A 47 -4.77 -2.55 10.19
N GLY A 48 -4.84 -2.70 11.52
CA GLY A 48 -6.08 -2.54 12.28
C GLY A 48 -7.17 -3.56 11.92
N LEU A 49 -6.80 -4.73 11.39
CA LEU A 49 -7.74 -5.81 11.10
C LEU A 49 -8.15 -6.49 12.41
N SER A 50 -9.36 -7.05 12.44
CA SER A 50 -9.91 -7.75 13.62
C SER A 50 -9.06 -8.96 14.05
N GLU A 51 -9.45 -9.63 15.14
CA GLU A 51 -8.74 -10.80 15.70
C GLU A 51 -8.46 -11.92 14.66
N HIS A 52 -9.27 -12.00 13.61
CA HIS A 52 -9.11 -12.94 12.48
C HIS A 52 -8.39 -12.36 11.26
N GLY A 53 -7.79 -11.17 11.37
CA GLY A 53 -7.19 -10.43 10.26
C GLY A 53 -6.04 -11.15 9.54
N GLY A 54 -5.36 -12.09 10.21
CA GLY A 54 -4.36 -12.93 9.55
C GLY A 54 -4.93 -13.77 8.40
N ARG A 55 -6.19 -14.21 8.51
CA ARG A 55 -6.91 -14.90 7.43
C ARG A 55 -7.17 -13.95 6.27
N GLN A 56 -7.49 -12.69 6.57
CA GLN A 56 -7.74 -11.67 5.55
C GLN A 56 -6.48 -11.39 4.71
N VAL A 57 -5.31 -11.30 5.34
CA VAL A 57 -4.02 -11.19 4.62
C VAL A 57 -3.79 -12.40 3.72
N ARG A 58 -4.09 -13.62 4.19
CA ARG A 58 -3.96 -14.84 3.36
C ARG A 58 -4.91 -14.82 2.17
N ARG A 59 -6.15 -14.35 2.33
CA ARG A 59 -7.13 -14.23 1.23
C ARG A 59 -6.69 -13.22 0.17
N TRP A 60 -5.97 -12.18 0.56
CA TRP A 60 -5.37 -11.24 -0.38
C TRP A 60 -4.25 -11.90 -1.19
N ILE A 61 -3.36 -12.64 -0.53
CA ILE A 61 -2.27 -13.38 -1.17
C ILE A 61 -2.80 -14.44 -2.14
N SER A 62 -3.86 -15.17 -1.78
CA SER A 62 -4.48 -16.15 -2.67
C SER A 62 -5.33 -15.53 -3.79
N GLY A 63 -5.57 -14.23 -3.75
CA GLY A 63 -6.49 -13.55 -4.67
C GLY A 63 -7.98 -13.85 -4.43
N GLU A 64 -8.33 -14.55 -3.35
CA GLU A 64 -9.73 -14.85 -2.98
C GLU A 64 -10.51 -13.56 -2.70
N THR A 65 -9.86 -12.58 -2.10
CA THR A 65 -10.43 -11.24 -1.91
C THR A 65 -9.43 -10.18 -2.32
N PRO A 66 -9.90 -9.04 -2.84
CA PRO A 66 -9.01 -7.95 -3.20
C PRO A 66 -8.43 -7.23 -1.98
N VAL A 67 -7.22 -6.69 -2.12
CA VAL A 67 -6.65 -5.74 -1.16
C VAL A 67 -7.29 -4.36 -1.38
N PRO A 68 -7.83 -3.71 -0.33
CA PRO A 68 -8.24 -2.31 -0.39
C PRO A 68 -7.04 -1.38 -0.58
N TYR A 69 -7.23 -0.27 -1.30
CA TYR A 69 -6.17 0.71 -1.56
C TYR A 69 -5.42 1.15 -0.29
N ILE A 70 -6.16 1.49 0.77
CA ILE A 70 -5.57 1.96 2.04
C ILE A 70 -4.64 0.91 2.67
N ALA A 71 -5.05 -0.36 2.64
CA ALA A 71 -4.21 -1.45 3.14
C ALA A 71 -2.96 -1.64 2.27
N TRP A 72 -3.12 -1.56 0.95
CA TRP A 72 -2.01 -1.67 0.01
C TRP A 72 -1.00 -0.53 0.18
N ALA A 73 -1.49 0.69 0.33
CA ALA A 73 -0.70 1.88 0.62
C ALA A 73 0.23 1.67 1.83
N ILE A 74 -0.33 1.27 2.97
CA ILE A 74 0.45 1.01 4.19
C ILE A 74 1.48 -0.09 3.94
N LEU A 75 1.10 -1.17 3.24
CA LEU A 75 2.03 -2.25 2.90
C LEU A 75 3.18 -1.76 2.00
N CYS A 76 2.92 -0.90 1.02
CA CYS A 76 3.96 -0.31 0.16
C CYS A 76 4.95 0.53 0.96
N ASP A 77 4.46 1.39 1.86
CA ASP A 77 5.31 2.21 2.72
C ASP A 77 6.20 1.34 3.64
N MET A 78 5.59 0.35 4.31
CA MET A 78 6.32 -0.61 5.17
C MET A 78 7.36 -1.42 4.40
N ALA A 79 7.13 -1.69 3.11
CA ALA A 79 8.05 -2.42 2.24
C ALA A 79 9.13 -1.54 1.59
N GLY A 80 9.16 -0.23 1.88
CA GLY A 80 10.10 0.72 1.29
C GLY A 80 9.82 1.07 -0.17
N LEU A 81 8.58 0.88 -0.64
CA LEU A 81 8.13 1.23 -2.00
C LEU A 81 7.63 2.68 -2.11
N GLY A 82 7.58 3.40 -0.99
CA GLY A 82 7.14 4.79 -0.92
C GLY A 82 5.65 4.96 -0.59
N THR A 83 5.23 6.22 -0.47
CA THR A 83 3.86 6.61 -0.07
C THR A 83 2.99 6.86 -1.30
N ILE A 84 2.35 5.80 -1.79
CA ILE A 84 1.62 5.82 -3.08
C ILE A 84 0.40 6.75 -3.08
N TRP A 85 -0.06 7.23 -1.92
CA TRP A 85 -1.20 8.15 -1.81
C TRP A 85 -0.83 9.62 -1.95
N ARG A 86 0.46 9.94 -2.09
CA ARG A 86 0.91 11.30 -2.41
C ARG A 86 0.78 11.51 -3.92
N GLY A 87 -0.41 11.95 -4.33
CA GLY A 87 -0.71 12.33 -5.69
C GLY A 87 -0.98 13.82 -5.86
N LYS A 88 -1.27 14.22 -7.09
CA LYS A 88 -1.60 15.58 -7.52
C LYS A 88 -2.72 16.18 -6.69
N THR A 89 -3.76 15.41 -6.34
CA THR A 89 -4.86 15.91 -5.52
C THR A 89 -4.40 16.42 -4.16
N LEU A 90 -3.48 15.68 -3.51
CA LEU A 90 -2.92 16.10 -2.24
C LEU A 90 -1.94 17.27 -2.44
N GLU A 91 -1.11 17.24 -3.47
CA GLU A 91 -0.15 18.31 -3.77
C GLU A 91 -0.84 19.64 -4.08
N MET A 92 -1.87 19.63 -4.92
CA MET A 92 -2.70 20.80 -5.21
C MET A 92 -3.34 21.34 -3.94
N GLY A 93 -3.92 20.48 -3.10
CA GLY A 93 -4.51 20.86 -1.83
C GLY A 93 -3.52 21.48 -0.84
N LEU A 94 -2.28 21.01 -0.79
CA LEU A 94 -1.24 21.55 0.09
C LEU A 94 -0.61 22.84 -0.45
N SER A 95 -0.47 22.97 -1.77
CA SER A 95 0.06 24.18 -2.41
C SER A 95 -0.86 25.39 -2.20
N GLY A 96 -2.19 25.20 -2.22
CA GLY A 96 -3.17 26.27 -2.00
C GLY A 96 -3.30 26.73 -0.53
N VAL A 97 -2.75 25.99 0.43
CA VAL A 97 -2.71 26.41 1.85
C VAL A 97 -1.54 27.35 2.12
N ASN A 98 -0.49 27.31 1.31
CA ASN A 98 0.73 28.08 1.55
C ASN A 98 0.62 29.57 1.15
N GLU A 99 -0.43 29.98 0.43
CA GLU A 99 -0.65 31.39 0.06
C GLU A 99 -1.38 32.22 1.13
N LEU A 100 -2.08 31.59 2.09
CA LEU A 100 -2.86 32.30 3.13
C LEU A 100 -2.07 32.63 4.40
N ALA A 101 -0.80 32.21 4.50
CA ALA A 101 0.03 32.38 5.70
C ALA A 101 1.08 33.51 5.57
N SER A 102 0.97 34.36 4.55
CA SER A 102 2.00 35.39 4.24
C SER A 102 1.52 36.84 4.35
N ASP A 103 0.28 37.09 4.77
CA ASP A 103 -0.31 38.44 4.83
C ASP A 103 -0.46 38.99 6.27
N ASP A 104 0.49 38.70 7.16
CA ASP A 104 0.63 39.39 8.45
C ASP A 104 2.10 39.90 8.61
N GLU A 105 2.43 40.99 7.92
CA GLU A 105 3.54 41.89 8.28
C GLU A 105 3.11 43.36 8.17
#